data_AF-A0A9Q0LNZ9-F1
#
_entry.id   AF-A0A9Q0LNZ9-F1
#
_cell.length_a   1.000
_cell.length_b   1.000
_cell.length_c   1.000
_cell.angle_alpha   90.00
_cell.angle_beta   90.00
_cell.angle_gamma   90.00
#
_symmetry.space_group_name_H-M   'P 1'
#
loop_
_entity.id
_entity.type
_entity.pdbx_description
1 polymer ?
#
loop_
_entity_poly.entity_id
_entity_poly.type
_entity_poly.pdbx_seq_one_letter_code
_entity_poly.pdbx_strand_id
1 'polypeptide(L)'
;MSFECPICFERYSSQRKPYTICQEGHCVCELCLQQLVECPFCRVSLDYYPQTFNRTLLQEMEEQERKKLEKKKKKMQQIQQEKIEQQKVVNWEENQKEIQEKKGIA
;
A
#
# COMPACT_ATOMS: atom_id res chain seq x y z
N MET A 1 -12.24 11.04 2.47
CA MET A 1 -10.89 11.63 2.34
C MET A 1 -10.09 10.76 1.40
N SER A 2 -9.58 11.31 0.29
CA SER A 2 -8.70 10.60 -0.65
C SER A 2 -7.22 10.81 -0.26
N PHE A 3 -6.37 9.87 -0.65
CA PHE A 3 -4.90 9.95 -0.45
C PHE A 3 -4.17 10.59 -1.62
N GLU A 4 -4.90 11.37 -2.42
CA GLU A 4 -4.44 11.99 -3.65
C GLU A 4 -4.79 13.46 -3.61
N CYS A 5 -3.93 14.28 -4.20
CA CYS A 5 -4.19 15.69 -4.36
C CYS A 5 -5.35 15.88 -5.34
N PRO A 6 -6.41 16.57 -4.96
CA PRO A 6 -7.57 16.77 -5.83
C PRO A 6 -7.32 17.74 -7.01
N ILE A 7 -6.14 18.35 -7.09
CA ILE A 7 -5.74 19.26 -8.17
C ILE A 7 -4.94 18.52 -9.23
N CYS A 8 -3.85 17.85 -8.85
CA CYS A 8 -2.98 17.15 -9.80
C CYS A 8 -3.24 15.65 -9.88
N PHE A 9 -4.13 15.10 -9.05
CA PHE A 9 -4.46 13.67 -8.95
C PHE A 9 -3.27 12.77 -8.57
N GLU A 10 -2.15 13.35 -8.15
CA GLU A 10 -1.01 12.58 -7.66
C GLU A 10 -1.20 12.20 -6.20
N ARG A 11 -0.77 10.97 -5.89
CA ARG A 11 -0.77 10.43 -4.54
C ARG A 11 0.16 11.25 -3.64
N TYR A 12 -0.29 11.52 -2.42
CA TYR A 12 0.57 12.18 -1.44
C TYR A 12 1.77 11.30 -1.07
N SER A 13 2.88 11.94 -0.70
CA SER A 13 4.11 11.26 -0.30
C SER A 13 5.01 12.19 0.50
N SER A 14 6.19 11.72 0.89
CA SER A 14 7.24 12.58 1.48
C SER A 14 7.68 13.71 0.54
N GLN A 15 7.55 13.52 -0.78
CA GLN A 15 7.86 14.52 -1.80
C GLN A 15 6.63 15.37 -2.19
N ARG A 16 5.41 14.86 -1.94
CA ARG A 16 4.13 15.53 -2.19
C ARG A 16 3.31 15.56 -0.92
N LYS A 17 3.78 16.34 0.04
CA LYS A 17 3.18 16.40 1.38
C LYS A 17 1.76 16.97 1.30
N PRO A 18 0.79 16.37 1.98
CA PRO A 18 -0.55 16.95 2.10
C PRO A 18 -0.53 18.13 3.07
N TYR A 19 -1.14 19.24 2.69
CA TYR A 19 -1.37 20.41 3.52
C TYR A 19 -2.86 20.66 3.66
N THR A 20 -3.30 20.91 4.89
CA THR A 20 -4.62 21.50 5.17
C THR A 20 -4.53 22.99 4.87
N ILE A 21 -5.33 23.46 3.93
CA ILE A 21 -5.19 24.82 3.38
C ILE A 21 -6.24 25.81 3.86
N CYS A 22 -7.35 25.36 4.45
CA CYS A 22 -8.41 26.26 4.92
C CYS A 22 -9.08 25.71 6.19
N GLN A 23 -9.92 26.55 6.81
CA GLN A 23 -10.68 26.23 8.04
C GLN A 23 -11.59 25.00 7.88
N GLU A 24 -12.12 24.77 6.68
CA GLU A 24 -12.97 23.60 6.36
C GLU A 24 -12.18 22.28 6.26
N GLY A 25 -10.85 22.30 6.43
CA GLY A 25 -10.04 21.07 6.45
C GLY A 25 -9.69 20.51 5.06
N HIS A 26 -9.91 21.26 3.98
CA HIS A 26 -9.54 20.81 2.64
C HIS A 26 -8.02 20.64 2.51
N CYS A 27 -7.62 19.56 1.85
CA CYS A 27 -6.22 19.19 1.70
C CYS A 27 -5.76 19.18 0.24
N VAL A 28 -4.56 19.70 -0.03
CA VAL A 28 -3.88 19.64 -1.34
C VAL A 28 -2.39 19.35 -1.13
N CYS A 29 -1.64 19.03 -2.19
CA CYS A 29 -0.20 18.80 -2.04
C CYS A 29 0.60 20.11 -1.98
N GLU A 30 1.77 20.08 -1.35
CA GLU A 30 2.70 21.22 -1.22
C GLU A 30 2.96 21.94 -2.54
N LEU A 31 3.10 21.20 -3.65
CA LEU A 31 3.37 21.77 -4.97
C LEU A 31 2.17 22.50 -5.58
N CYS A 32 0.95 21.99 -5.33
CA CYS A 32 -0.27 22.67 -5.79
C CYS A 32 -0.60 23.87 -4.91
N LEU A 33 -0.31 23.79 -3.61
CA LEU A 33 -0.54 24.89 -2.66
C LEU A 33 0.19 26.17 -3.09
N GLN A 34 1.42 26.07 -3.58
CA GLN A 34 2.22 27.23 -4.02
C GLN A 34 1.57 28.07 -5.14
N GLN A 35 0.57 27.53 -5.83
CA GLN A 35 -0.10 28.18 -6.95
C GLN A 35 -1.51 28.67 -6.58
N LEU A 36 -1.90 28.59 -5.31
CA LEU A 36 -3.23 28.94 -4.84
C LEU A 36 -3.20 30.21 -3.98
N VAL A 37 -4.17 31.09 -4.26
CA VAL A 37 -4.53 32.24 -3.41
C VAL A 37 -5.85 32.01 -2.68
N GLU A 38 -6.68 31.11 -3.19
CA GLU A 38 -7.97 30.72 -2.61
C GLU A 38 -8.10 29.20 -2.56
N CYS A 39 -8.87 28.71 -1.59
CA CYS A 39 -9.21 27.29 -1.54
C CYS A 39 -10.08 26.91 -2.76
N PRO A 40 -9.70 25.93 -3.59
CA PRO A 40 -10.47 25.57 -4.79
C PRO A 40 -11.81 24.90 -4.46
N PHE A 41 -12.05 24.53 -3.21
CA PHE A 41 -13.29 23.87 -2.75
C PHE A 41 -14.30 24.87 -2.20
N CYS A 42 -13.87 25.75 -1.29
CA CYS A 42 -14.76 26.69 -0.60
C CYS A 42 -14.50 28.17 -0.93
N ARG A 43 -13.51 28.47 -1.78
CA ARG A 43 -13.15 29.82 -2.25
C ARG A 43 -12.77 30.82 -1.16
N VAL A 44 -12.43 30.33 0.03
CA VAL A 44 -11.88 31.16 1.11
C VAL A 44 -10.44 31.54 0.77
N SER A 45 -10.09 32.81 0.97
CA SER A 45 -8.71 33.31 0.81
C SER A 45 -7.75 32.57 1.75
N LEU A 46 -6.61 32.17 1.20
CA LEU A 46 -5.56 31.45 1.92
C LEU A 46 -4.63 32.40 2.69
N ASP A 47 -4.64 33.70 2.39
CA ASP A 47 -3.69 34.69 2.94
C ASP A 47 -3.79 34.83 4.47
N TYR A 48 -4.98 34.58 5.02
CA TYR A 48 -5.28 34.73 6.45
C TYR A 48 -5.30 33.41 7.21
N TYR A 49 -5.10 32.28 6.53
CA TYR A 49 -5.17 30.96 7.15
C TYR A 49 -3.82 30.26 7.11
N PRO A 50 -3.26 29.82 8.25
CA PRO A 50 -2.01 29.09 8.25
C PRO A 50 -2.17 27.73 7.57
N GLN A 51 -1.45 27.50 6.48
CA GLN A 51 -1.46 26.18 5.83
C GLN A 51 -0.61 25.21 6.65
N THR A 52 -1.24 24.13 7.11
CA THR A 52 -0.61 23.20 8.04
C THR A 52 -0.35 21.86 7.36
N PHE A 53 0.86 21.32 7.57
CA PHE A 53 1.20 19.99 7.07
C PHE A 53 0.34 18.93 7.78
N ASN A 54 -0.44 18.18 7.00
CA ASN A 54 -1.30 17.13 7.52
C ASN A 54 -0.51 15.83 7.74
N ARG A 55 0.28 15.81 8.82
CA ARG A 55 1.11 14.67 9.20
C ARG A 55 0.28 13.40 9.40
N THR A 56 -0.91 13.52 9.99
CA THR A 56 -1.82 12.39 10.22
C THR A 56 -2.19 11.71 8.91
N LEU A 57 -2.58 12.49 7.90
CA LEU A 57 -2.93 11.96 6.58
C LEU A 57 -1.75 11.21 5.93
N LEU A 58 -0.53 11.76 6.02
CA LEU A 58 0.66 11.09 5.49
C LEU A 58 0.95 9.77 6.24
N GLN A 59 0.86 9.77 7.57
CA GLN A 59 1.10 8.58 8.39
C GLN A 59 0.08 7.47 8.12
N GLU A 60 -1.20 7.82 7.96
CA GLU A 60 -2.25 6.87 7.63
C GLU A 60 -2.01 6.21 6.26
N MET A 61 -1.47 6.95 5.30
CA MET A 61 -1.11 6.40 4.00
C MET A 61 0.01 5.38 4.09
N GLU A 62 1.11 5.75 4.74
CA GLU A 62 2.27 4.89 4.96
C GLU A 62 1.86 3.61 5.70
N GLU A 63 0.98 3.74 6.70
CA GLU A 63 0.39 2.63 7.45
C GLU A 63 -0.38 1.67 6.54
N GLN A 64 -1.24 2.20 5.66
CA GLN A 64 -2.01 1.37 4.75
C GLN A 64 -1.11 0.62 3.75
N GLU A 65 -0.07 1.27 3.25
CA GLU A 65 0.89 0.64 2.35
C GLU A 65 1.68 -0.45 3.04
N ARG A 66 2.11 -0.23 4.29
CA ARG A 66 2.76 -1.25 5.11
C ARG A 66 1.87 -2.46 5.33
N LYS A 67 0.60 -2.25 5.73
CA LYS A 67 -0.38 -3.33 5.90
C LYS A 67 -0.62 -4.12 4.61
N LYS A 68 -0.69 -3.44 3.46
CA LYS A 68 -0.83 -4.11 2.15
C LYS A 68 0.39 -4.97 1.83
N LEU A 69 1.59 -4.46 2.09
CA LEU A 69 2.83 -5.19 1.88
C LEU A 69 2.94 -6.42 2.79
N GLU A 70 2.59 -6.28 4.07
CA GLU A 70 2.56 -7.40 5.03
C GLU A 70 1.58 -8.50 4.60
N LYS A 71 0.37 -8.12 4.19
CA LYS A 71 -0.62 -9.08 3.65
C LYS A 71 -0.09 -9.81 2.42
N LYS A 72 0.57 -9.10 1.50
CA LYS A 72 1.17 -9.69 0.30
C LYS A 72 2.28 -10.67 0.65
N LYS A 73 3.15 -10.33 1.60
CA LYS A 73 4.22 -11.21 2.11
C LYS A 73 3.66 -12.48 2.74
N LYS A 74 2.66 -12.37 3.62
CA LYS A 74 2.01 -13.53 4.25
C LYS A 74 1.39 -14.47 3.21
N LYS A 75 0.66 -13.92 2.23
CA LYS A 75 0.07 -14.70 1.13
C LYS A 75 1.14 -15.43 0.31
N MET A 76 2.25 -14.76 0.01
CA MET A 76 3.36 -15.37 -0.73
C MET A 76 4.03 -16.51 0.05
N GLN A 77 4.24 -16.33 1.35
CA GLN A 77 4.77 -17.37 2.24
C GLN A 77 3.84 -18.58 2.32
N GLN A 78 2.53 -18.35 2.42
CA GLN A 78 1.54 -19.43 2.43
C GLN A 78 1.58 -20.24 1.13
N ILE A 79 1.55 -19.57 -0.03
CA ILE A 79 1.64 -20.23 -1.33
C ILE A 79 2.95 -21.03 -1.45
N GLN A 80 4.05 -20.51 -0.92
CA GLN A 80 5.33 -21.22 -0.94
C GLN A 80 5.30 -22.47 -0.05
N GLN A 81 4.70 -22.38 1.14
CA GLN A 81 4.55 -23.52 2.04
C GLN A 81 3.67 -24.62 1.43
N GLU A 82 2.53 -24.24 0.86
CA GLU A 82 1.62 -25.16 0.17
C GLU A 82 2.33 -25.90 -0.99
N LYS A 83 3.16 -25.19 -1.76
CA LYS A 83 3.99 -25.81 -2.82
C LYS A 83 5.01 -26.81 -2.29
N ILE A 84 5.68 -26.47 -1.18
CA ILE A 84 6.66 -27.38 -0.55
C ILE A 84 5.95 -28.64 -0.04
N GLU A 85 4.76 -28.50 0.55
CA GLU A 85 3.97 -29.63 1.03
C GLU A 85 3.49 -30.52 -0.11
N GLN A 86 2.96 -29.95 -1.18
CA GLN A 86 2.59 -30.69 -2.39
C GLN A 86 3.78 -31.45 -2.98
N GLN A 87 4.94 -30.82 -3.08
CA GLN A 87 6.14 -31.49 -3.59
C GLN A 87 6.58 -32.67 -2.71
N LYS A 88 6.46 -32.55 -1.38
CA LYS A 88 6.78 -33.65 -0.46
C LYS A 88 5.86 -34.85 -0.66
N VAL A 89 4.58 -34.63 -0.92
CA VAL A 89 3.62 -35.70 -1.22
C VAL A 89 4.02 -36.43 -2.50
N VAL A 90 4.26 -35.67 -3.59
CA VAL A 90 4.71 -36.23 -4.88
C VAL A 90 5.98 -37.06 -4.71
N ASN A 91 7.00 -36.51 -4.04
CA ASN A 91 8.27 -37.21 -3.81
C ASN A 91 8.08 -38.50 -2.98
N TRP A 92 7.18 -38.49 -2.00
CA TRP A 92 6.90 -39.68 -1.19
C TRP A 92 6.22 -40.77 -2.02
N GLU A 93 5.24 -40.41 -2.87
CA GLU A 93 4.55 -41.34 -3.77
C GLU A 93 5.51 -41.97 -4.80
N GLU A 94 6.40 -41.17 -5.37
CA GLU A 94 7.44 -41.65 -6.30
C GLU A 94 8.38 -42.66 -5.62
N ASN A 95 8.84 -42.35 -4.41
CA ASN A 95 9.70 -43.26 -3.63
C ASN A 95 8.98 -44.58 -3.28
N GLN A 96 7.68 -44.55 -2.97
CA GLN A 96 6.90 -45.77 -2.73
C GLN A 96 6.82 -46.66 -3.97
N LYS A 97 6.62 -46.08 -5.16
CA LYS A 97 6.59 -46.83 -6.42
C LYS A 97 7.93 -47.51 -6.70
N GLU A 98 9.05 -46.80 -6.53
CA GLU A 98 10.38 -47.38 -6.70
C GLU A 98 10.64 -48.57 -5.75
N ILE A 99 10.18 -48.46 -4.50
CA ILE A 99 10.34 -49.53 -3.49
C ILE A 99 9.52 -50.76 -3.90
N GLN A 100 8.32 -50.58 -4.45
CA GLN A 100 7.47 -51.68 -4.92
C GLN A 100 8.08 -52.38 -6.15
N GLU A 101 8.58 -51.61 -7.12
CA GLU A 101 9.24 -52.15 -8.32
C GLU A 101 10.50 -52.96 -7.99
N LYS A 102 11.33 -52.47 -7.05
CA LYS A 102 12.53 -53.19 -6.59
C LYS A 102 12.23 -54.47 -5.82
N LYS A 103 11.03 -54.60 -5.23
CA LYS A 103 10.58 -55.82 -4.54
C LYS A 103 9.89 -56.84 -5.45
N GLY A 104 9.50 -56.45 -6.67
CA GLY A 104 8.86 -57.32 -7.67
C GLY A 104 9.83 -58.08 -8.57
N ILE A 105 11.15 -57.93 -8.37
CA ILE A 105 12.20 -58.69 -9.08
C ILE A 105 12.77 -59.71 -8.09
N ALA A 106 12.12 -60.87 -7.99
CA ALA A 106 12.63 -62.07 -7.33
C ALA A 106 12.11 -63.31 -8.08
#